data_AF-A0A525DC45-F1
#
_entry.id   AF-A0A525DC45-F1
#
_cell.length_a   1.000
_cell.length_b   1.000
_cell.length_c   1.000
_cell.angle_alpha   90.00
_cell.angle_beta   90.00
_cell.angle_gamma   90.00
#
_symmetry.space_group_name_H-M   'P 1'
#
loop_
_entity.id
_entity.type
_entity.pdbx_description
1 polymer ?
#
loop_
_entity_poly.entity_id
_entity_poly.type
_entity_poly.pdbx_seq_one_letter_code
_entity_poly.pdbx_strand_id
1 'polypeptide(L)'
;MKQFVILAVTGLVFFTQVHCFAGEDPSLFSNGFRQIEWGTHKIDLPDLGLSKKALKGIYASGDSNVLFMPEKGNLEMVFKSVPLLSIFLKFRDAAFSGVDMVFSKPDYQKALQSLTLEFGNPLASTDNGLEWQTDAVSVVLTDREIMVTSLHP
;
A
#
# COMPACT_ATOMS: atom_id res chain seq x y z
N MET A 1 65.94 -11.48 -36.82
CA MET A 1 65.79 -12.47 -35.73
C MET A 1 65.50 -11.72 -34.44
N LYS A 2 64.59 -12.23 -33.58
CA LYS A 2 64.27 -11.77 -32.20
C LYS A 2 63.65 -10.35 -32.10
N GLN A 3 62.76 -10.02 -31.15
CA GLN A 3 61.69 -10.78 -30.49
C GLN A 3 60.70 -9.76 -29.85
N PHE A 4 59.53 -10.21 -29.37
CA PHE A 4 58.43 -9.38 -28.82
C PHE A 4 58.71 -8.76 -27.42
N VAL A 5 57.85 -7.80 -27.03
CA VAL A 5 57.28 -7.41 -25.70
C VAL A 5 57.14 -5.87 -25.66
N ILE A 6 55.98 -5.17 -25.64
CA ILE A 6 54.63 -5.28 -25.01
C ILE A 6 54.54 -4.70 -23.58
N LEU A 7 53.46 -3.92 -23.31
CA LEU A 7 53.02 -3.27 -22.04
C LEU A 7 53.89 -2.07 -21.57
N ALA A 8 53.38 -1.02 -20.90
CA ALA A 8 52.03 -0.46 -20.66
C ALA A 8 52.21 1.02 -20.16
N VAL A 9 51.22 1.86 -19.81
CA VAL A 9 49.77 1.73 -19.63
C VAL A 9 49.08 2.98 -20.22
N THR A 10 47.85 2.85 -20.70
CA THR A 10 46.92 3.97 -21.00
C THR A 10 45.65 3.83 -20.17
N GLY A 11 45.01 4.96 -19.83
CA GLY A 11 43.61 4.99 -19.41
C GLY A 11 43.40 5.20 -17.91
N LEU A 12 43.34 6.47 -17.50
CA LEU A 12 42.68 6.88 -16.27
C LEU A 12 41.19 6.55 -16.41
N VAL A 13 40.76 5.39 -15.91
CA VAL A 13 39.33 5.00 -15.95
C VAL A 13 38.57 5.85 -14.94
N PHE A 14 37.92 6.89 -15.45
CA PHE A 14 36.95 7.69 -14.71
C PHE A 14 35.69 6.82 -14.48
N PHE A 15 35.75 5.94 -13.47
CA PHE A 15 34.55 5.31 -12.92
C PHE A 15 33.74 6.39 -12.20
N THR A 16 32.88 7.08 -12.96
CA THR A 16 31.80 7.86 -12.37
C THR A 16 30.89 6.90 -11.62
N GLN A 17 31.05 6.84 -10.30
CA GLN A 17 30.16 6.11 -9.42
C GLN A 17 28.78 6.75 -9.51
N VAL A 18 27.93 6.19 -10.37
CA VAL A 18 26.49 6.43 -10.33
C VAL A 18 26.01 5.93 -8.99
N HIS A 19 25.92 6.85 -8.03
CA HIS A 19 25.28 6.61 -6.74
C HIS A 19 23.79 6.49 -7.04
N CYS A 20 23.39 5.27 -7.41
CA CYS A 20 21.99 4.88 -7.48
C CYS A 20 21.48 4.80 -6.03
N PHE A 21 21.18 5.96 -5.45
CA PHE A 21 20.22 6.06 -4.37
C PHE A 21 18.84 5.79 -4.97
N ALA A 22 18.59 4.51 -5.28
CA ALA A 22 17.26 3.97 -5.23
C ALA A 22 16.85 4.03 -3.75
N GLY A 23 16.33 5.20 -3.34
CA GLY A 23 15.41 5.21 -2.23
C GLY A 23 14.23 4.37 -2.66
N GLU A 24 14.15 3.15 -2.15
CA GLU A 24 12.88 2.42 -2.12
C GLU A 24 11.92 3.33 -1.36
N ASP A 25 11.04 4.01 -2.09
CA ASP A 25 9.88 4.68 -1.50
C ASP A 25 9.05 3.53 -0.93
N PRO A 26 9.02 3.34 0.41
CA PRO A 26 8.36 2.19 0.99
C PRO A 26 6.89 2.27 0.57
N SER A 27 6.33 1.14 0.13
CA SER A 27 4.93 1.07 -0.30
C SER A 27 4.03 1.83 0.66
N LEU A 28 2.98 2.47 0.14
CA LEU A 28 1.99 3.21 0.91
C LEU A 28 1.34 2.35 2.01
N PHE A 29 1.52 1.03 1.94
CA PHE A 29 1.01 0.01 2.83
C PHE A 29 2.09 -0.71 3.68
N SER A 30 3.39 -0.36 3.55
CA SER A 30 4.47 -1.06 4.27
C SER A 30 4.33 -0.97 5.80
N ASN A 31 3.99 0.21 6.32
CA ASN A 31 3.94 0.48 7.76
C ASN A 31 2.52 0.69 8.29
N GLY A 32 1.51 0.75 7.43
CA GLY A 32 0.15 1.12 7.82
C GLY A 32 -0.69 1.63 6.65
N PHE A 33 -1.71 2.41 6.94
CA PHE A 33 -2.48 3.15 5.93
C PHE A 33 -2.68 4.59 6.40
N ARG A 34 -2.14 5.55 5.64
CA ARG A 34 -2.33 7.00 5.88
C ARG A 34 -2.10 7.44 7.32
N GLN A 35 -0.89 7.22 7.81
CA GLN A 35 -0.45 7.57 9.17
C GLN A 35 -1.16 6.79 10.30
N ILE A 36 -1.98 5.79 9.98
CA ILE A 36 -2.45 4.77 10.93
C ILE A 36 -1.55 3.55 10.75
N GLU A 37 -0.68 3.26 11.72
CA GLU A 37 0.25 2.13 11.66
C GLU A 37 -0.49 0.79 11.78
N TRP A 38 -0.01 -0.26 11.13
CA TRP A 38 -0.53 -1.61 11.39
C TRP A 38 -0.39 -1.96 12.87
N GLY A 39 -1.35 -2.70 13.42
CA GLY A 39 -1.40 -2.98 14.86
C GLY A 39 -1.99 -1.86 15.72
N THR A 40 -2.16 -0.62 15.20
CA THR A 40 -2.75 0.50 15.95
C THR A 40 -4.08 0.08 16.59
N HIS A 41 -4.12 0.11 17.92
CA HIS A 41 -5.31 -0.28 18.65
C HIS A 41 -6.40 0.79 18.51
N LYS A 42 -7.67 0.37 18.45
CA LYS A 42 -8.82 1.25 18.16
C LYS A 42 -8.87 2.54 19.00
N ILE A 43 -8.51 2.46 20.28
CA ILE A 43 -8.59 3.61 21.20
C ILE A 43 -7.52 4.68 20.89
N ASP A 44 -6.44 4.28 20.21
CA ASP A 44 -5.27 5.07 19.89
C ASP A 44 -5.30 5.59 18.44
N LEU A 45 -6.42 5.37 17.73
CA LEU A 45 -6.65 5.98 16.42
C LEU A 45 -6.58 7.51 16.51
N PRO A 46 -6.00 8.19 15.50
CA PRO A 46 -6.04 9.64 15.42
C PRO A 46 -7.50 10.15 15.34
N ASP A 47 -7.71 11.46 15.48
CA ASP A 47 -9.03 12.03 15.20
C ASP A 47 -9.35 11.87 13.71
N LEU A 48 -10.21 10.91 13.39
CA LEU A 48 -10.65 10.62 12.03
C LEU A 48 -11.83 11.50 11.58
N GLY A 49 -12.19 12.54 12.33
CA GLY A 49 -13.32 13.43 12.04
C GLY A 49 -14.69 12.74 12.20
N LEU A 50 -14.75 11.67 12.98
CA LEU A 50 -15.96 10.86 13.17
C LEU A 50 -16.77 11.31 14.39
N SER A 51 -18.09 11.20 14.30
CA SER A 51 -18.96 11.48 15.45
C SER A 51 -18.64 10.55 16.64
N LYS A 52 -18.77 11.06 17.87
CA LYS A 52 -18.57 10.26 19.10
C LYS A 52 -19.41 8.97 19.14
N LYS A 53 -20.57 8.95 18.47
CA LYS A 53 -21.43 7.76 18.33
C LYS A 53 -20.83 6.71 17.40
N ALA A 54 -20.19 7.13 16.30
CA ALA A 54 -19.46 6.22 15.41
C ALA A 54 -18.25 5.62 16.13
N LEU A 55 -17.41 6.45 16.75
CA LEU A 55 -16.26 6.01 17.56
C LEU A 55 -16.67 5.00 18.65
N LYS A 56 -17.72 5.28 19.42
CA LYS A 56 -18.23 4.35 20.45
C LYS A 56 -18.68 3.00 19.87
N GLY A 57 -19.27 2.97 18.67
CA GLY A 57 -19.67 1.71 18.02
C GLY A 57 -18.47 0.86 17.60
N ILE A 58 -17.39 1.49 17.16
CA ILE A 58 -16.14 0.85 16.74
C ILE A 58 -15.43 0.23 17.96
N TYR A 59 -15.40 0.96 19.07
CA TYR A 59 -14.72 0.55 20.31
C TYR A 59 -15.46 -0.53 21.11
N ALA A 60 -16.73 -0.81 20.78
CA ALA A 60 -17.57 -1.75 21.53
C ALA A 60 -17.49 -3.21 21.03
N SER A 61 -16.87 -3.47 19.88
CA SER A 61 -16.73 -4.80 19.29
C SER A 61 -15.25 -5.17 19.13
N GLY A 62 -14.89 -6.44 19.26
CA GLY A 62 -13.51 -6.93 19.03
C GLY A 62 -13.11 -6.74 17.56
N ASP A 63 -13.79 -7.46 16.67
CA ASP A 63 -13.73 -7.24 15.23
C ASP A 63 -14.73 -6.15 14.82
N SER A 64 -14.31 -5.22 13.97
CA SER A 64 -15.21 -4.20 13.40
C SER A 64 -14.59 -3.52 12.19
N ASN A 65 -15.42 -2.98 11.29
CA ASN A 65 -14.96 -2.11 10.21
C ASN A 65 -15.41 -0.65 10.44
N VAL A 66 -14.54 0.31 10.09
CA VAL A 66 -14.84 1.74 10.14
C VAL A 66 -15.08 2.26 8.73
N LEU A 67 -16.33 2.59 8.42
CA LEU A 67 -16.72 3.12 7.11
C LEU A 67 -16.49 4.65 7.02
N PHE A 68 -15.70 5.05 6.02
CA PHE A 68 -15.58 6.40 5.51
C PHE A 68 -16.25 6.52 4.14
N MET A 69 -16.85 7.68 3.90
CA MET A 69 -17.50 8.06 2.65
C MET A 69 -17.03 9.48 2.31
N PRO A 70 -17.24 9.98 1.07
CA PRO A 70 -17.17 11.41 0.79
C PRO A 70 -17.92 12.22 1.85
N GLU A 71 -17.33 13.34 2.27
CA GLU A 71 -17.86 14.27 3.29
C GLU A 71 -17.96 13.69 4.72
N LYS A 72 -17.48 12.46 4.98
CA LYS A 72 -17.48 11.85 6.32
C LYS A 72 -16.06 11.52 6.78
N GLY A 73 -15.64 12.19 7.85
CA GLY A 73 -14.29 12.10 8.38
C GLY A 73 -13.29 12.95 7.60
N ASN A 74 -12.00 12.75 7.89
CA ASN A 74 -10.89 13.51 7.28
C ASN A 74 -9.96 12.65 6.41
N LEU A 75 -10.30 11.39 6.14
CA LEU A 75 -9.56 10.54 5.20
C LEU A 75 -9.80 11.01 3.76
N GLU A 76 -8.71 11.16 3.00
CA GLU A 76 -8.73 11.50 1.57
C GLU A 76 -9.55 10.48 0.76
N MET A 77 -10.48 10.89 -0.11
CA MET A 77 -11.27 9.93 -0.90
C MET A 77 -10.66 9.60 -2.26
N VAL A 78 -9.32 9.44 -2.29
CA VAL A 78 -8.53 9.08 -3.48
C VAL A 78 -7.41 8.09 -3.10
N PHE A 79 -7.19 7.05 -3.91
CA PHE A 79 -5.96 6.25 -3.88
C PHE A 79 -5.13 6.56 -5.12
N LYS A 80 -4.05 7.33 -4.96
CA LYS A 80 -3.20 7.91 -6.04
C LYS A 80 -3.98 8.74 -7.07
N SER A 81 -4.65 8.08 -8.01
CA SER A 81 -5.50 8.71 -9.05
C SER A 81 -6.82 7.96 -9.26
N VAL A 82 -7.18 7.07 -8.33
CA VAL A 82 -8.44 6.33 -8.27
C VAL A 82 -9.38 7.03 -7.29
N PRO A 83 -10.51 7.61 -7.74
CA PRO A 83 -11.53 8.15 -6.85
C PRO A 83 -12.17 7.01 -6.04
N LEU A 84 -12.32 7.21 -4.73
CA LEU A 84 -12.89 6.22 -3.82
C LEU A 84 -14.32 6.58 -3.43
N LEU A 85 -15.21 5.57 -3.48
CA LEU A 85 -16.60 5.65 -3.02
C LEU A 85 -16.70 5.45 -1.51
N SER A 86 -15.86 4.58 -0.96
CA SER A 86 -15.77 4.33 0.48
C SER A 86 -14.42 3.71 0.87
N ILE A 87 -14.03 3.90 2.12
CA ILE A 87 -12.89 3.22 2.74
C ILE A 87 -13.39 2.49 3.99
N PHE A 88 -13.01 1.23 4.17
CA PHE A 88 -13.29 0.45 5.37
C PHE A 88 -11.99 0.13 6.10
N LEU A 89 -11.71 0.76 7.23
CA LEU A 89 -10.59 0.33 8.10
C LEU A 89 -11.01 -0.95 8.84
N LYS A 90 -10.27 -2.04 8.66
CA LYS A 90 -10.50 -3.34 9.30
C LYS A 90 -9.73 -3.46 10.61
N PHE A 91 -10.37 -4.05 11.61
CA PHE A 91 -9.76 -4.35 12.89
C PHE A 91 -9.99 -5.81 13.27
N ARG A 92 -8.93 -6.47 13.73
CA ARG A 92 -8.96 -7.82 14.32
C ARG A 92 -8.51 -7.70 15.77
N ASP A 93 -9.26 -8.26 16.72
CA ASP A 93 -8.92 -8.19 18.15
C ASP A 93 -8.60 -6.75 18.63
N ALA A 94 -9.37 -5.78 18.12
CA ALA A 94 -9.19 -4.34 18.30
C ALA A 94 -7.89 -3.69 17.76
N ALA A 95 -7.01 -4.43 17.09
CA ALA A 95 -5.83 -3.91 16.38
C ALA A 95 -6.13 -3.66 14.88
N PHE A 96 -5.58 -2.58 14.30
CA PHE A 96 -5.74 -2.22 12.89
C PHE A 96 -5.02 -3.23 11.98
N SER A 97 -5.77 -3.94 11.14
CA SER A 97 -5.28 -5.13 10.43
C SER A 97 -5.45 -5.10 8.91
N GLY A 98 -6.12 -4.09 8.36
CA GLY A 98 -6.31 -3.96 6.92
C GLY A 98 -7.19 -2.78 6.51
N VAL A 99 -7.31 -2.55 5.21
CA VAL A 99 -8.20 -1.54 4.65
C VAL A 99 -8.81 -2.01 3.33
N ASP A 100 -10.11 -1.79 3.15
CA ASP A 100 -10.75 -1.93 1.85
C ASP A 100 -11.04 -0.55 1.24
N MET A 101 -10.69 -0.36 -0.02
CA MET A 101 -10.90 0.86 -0.77
C MET A 101 -11.82 0.55 -1.96
N VAL A 102 -13.07 0.98 -1.87
CA VAL A 102 -14.08 0.74 -2.91
C VAL A 102 -14.05 1.89 -3.92
N PHE A 103 -14.05 1.54 -5.21
CA PHE A 103 -14.00 2.46 -6.35
C PHE A 103 -15.07 2.12 -7.39
N SER A 104 -15.21 2.96 -8.43
CA SER A 104 -16.21 2.73 -9.49
C SER A 104 -15.66 1.75 -10.56
N LYS A 105 -16.47 0.80 -11.06
CA LYS A 105 -15.98 -0.20 -12.05
C LYS A 105 -15.24 0.41 -13.27
N PRO A 106 -15.64 1.56 -13.83
CA PRO A 106 -14.85 2.27 -14.86
C PRO A 106 -13.40 2.62 -14.46
N ASP A 107 -13.10 2.79 -13.18
CA ASP A 107 -11.76 3.11 -12.66
C ASP A 107 -10.88 1.87 -12.44
N TYR A 108 -11.38 0.65 -12.67
CA TYR A 108 -10.63 -0.61 -12.48
C TYR A 108 -9.24 -0.59 -13.15
N GLN A 109 -9.14 -0.09 -14.38
CA GLN A 109 -7.86 -0.01 -15.09
C GLN A 109 -6.87 0.97 -14.43
N LYS A 110 -7.36 2.04 -13.81
CA LYS A 110 -6.53 2.95 -13.02
C LYS A 110 -6.08 2.31 -11.71
N ALA A 111 -6.95 1.52 -11.06
CA ALA A 111 -6.62 0.78 -9.85
C ALA A 111 -5.55 -0.30 -10.14
N LEU A 112 -5.74 -1.08 -11.20
CA LEU A 112 -4.74 -2.04 -11.69
C LEU A 112 -3.40 -1.35 -11.97
N GLN A 113 -3.39 -0.27 -12.77
CA GLN A 113 -2.16 0.47 -13.06
C GLN A 113 -1.50 1.03 -11.78
N SER A 114 -2.29 1.54 -10.84
CA SER A 114 -1.79 2.11 -9.57
C SER A 114 -1.14 1.07 -8.67
N LEU A 115 -1.66 -0.17 -8.67
CA LEU A 115 -1.09 -1.31 -7.95
C LEU A 115 0.10 -1.92 -8.69
N THR A 116 0.04 -2.07 -10.01
CA THR A 116 1.17 -2.59 -10.80
C THR A 116 2.40 -1.69 -10.74
N LEU A 117 2.20 -0.36 -10.62
CA LEU A 117 3.28 0.59 -10.39
C LEU A 117 3.90 0.52 -8.99
N GLU A 118 3.21 -0.08 -8.00
CA GLU A 118 3.68 -0.19 -6.62
C GLU A 118 4.28 -1.54 -6.29
N PHE A 119 3.64 -2.61 -6.75
CA PHE A 119 3.94 -3.99 -6.38
C PHE A 119 4.44 -4.85 -7.55
N GLY A 120 4.56 -4.27 -8.75
CA GLY A 120 4.88 -5.02 -9.97
C GLY A 120 3.69 -5.85 -10.47
N ASN A 121 3.97 -6.94 -11.18
CA ASN A 121 2.90 -7.81 -11.71
C ASN A 121 2.23 -8.62 -10.57
N PRO A 122 0.92 -8.90 -10.67
CA PRO A 122 0.25 -9.76 -9.70
C PRO A 122 0.86 -11.16 -9.69
N LEU A 123 0.94 -11.75 -8.50
CA LEU A 123 1.45 -13.10 -8.26
C LEU A 123 0.46 -14.16 -8.75
N ALA A 124 -0.83 -13.87 -8.63
CA ALA A 124 -1.92 -14.77 -9.03
C ALA A 124 -3.13 -14.00 -9.59
N SER A 125 -3.93 -14.72 -10.37
CA SER A 125 -5.32 -14.38 -10.67
C SER A 125 -6.18 -15.50 -10.10
N THR A 126 -7.05 -15.19 -9.15
CA THR A 126 -7.95 -16.13 -8.48
C THR A 126 -9.41 -15.76 -8.78
N ASP A 127 -10.35 -16.57 -8.32
CA ASP A 127 -11.79 -16.25 -8.40
C ASP A 127 -12.15 -14.95 -7.64
N ASN A 128 -11.30 -14.51 -6.72
CA ASN A 128 -11.49 -13.30 -5.91
C ASN A 128 -10.88 -12.05 -6.56
N GLY A 129 -9.99 -12.18 -7.55
CA GLY A 129 -9.35 -11.05 -8.22
C GLY A 129 -7.89 -11.27 -8.58
N LEU A 130 -7.16 -10.17 -8.75
CA LEU A 130 -5.70 -10.17 -8.92
C LEU A 130 -5.03 -9.98 -7.56
N GLU A 131 -4.00 -10.77 -7.28
CA GLU A 131 -3.37 -10.82 -5.95
C GLU A 131 -1.89 -10.43 -6.01
N TRP A 132 -1.48 -9.59 -5.05
CA TRP A 132 -0.08 -9.27 -4.76
C TRP A 132 0.21 -9.57 -3.29
N GLN A 133 1.47 -9.85 -2.98
CA GLN A 133 1.93 -10.03 -1.62
C GLN A 133 3.35 -9.47 -1.48
N THR A 134 3.59 -8.79 -0.36
CA THR A 134 4.92 -8.38 0.11
C THR A 134 5.18 -9.03 1.47
N ASP A 135 6.33 -8.76 2.09
CA ASP A 135 6.61 -9.21 3.46
C ASP A 135 5.68 -8.54 4.51
N ALA A 136 5.04 -7.41 4.18
CA ALA A 136 4.18 -6.66 5.10
C ALA A 136 2.68 -6.89 4.85
N VAL A 137 2.24 -6.99 3.59
CA VAL A 137 0.81 -6.99 3.24
C VAL A 137 0.46 -7.98 2.13
N SER A 138 -0.78 -8.46 2.17
CA SER A 138 -1.48 -9.06 1.03
C SER A 138 -2.46 -8.03 0.44
N VAL A 139 -2.51 -7.93 -0.88
CA VAL A 139 -3.37 -7.01 -1.63
C VAL A 139 -4.17 -7.78 -2.68
N VAL A 140 -5.48 -7.56 -2.72
CA VAL A 140 -6.39 -8.16 -3.71
C VAL A 140 -7.16 -7.05 -4.44
N LEU A 141 -7.14 -7.08 -5.77
CA LEU A 141 -7.91 -6.20 -6.64
C LEU A 141 -9.09 -6.95 -7.27
N THR A 142 -10.31 -6.51 -6.95
CA THR A 142 -11.56 -6.95 -7.58
C THR A 142 -11.98 -5.97 -8.69
N ASP A 143 -13.13 -6.18 -9.34
CA ASP A 143 -13.64 -5.23 -10.34
C ASP A 143 -14.15 -3.88 -9.76
N ARG A 144 -14.17 -3.73 -8.43
CA ARG A 144 -14.64 -2.53 -7.70
C ARG A 144 -13.88 -2.21 -6.40
N GLU A 145 -12.94 -3.02 -5.95
CA GLU A 145 -12.37 -2.91 -4.61
C GLU A 145 -10.88 -3.27 -4.58
N ILE A 146 -10.09 -2.51 -3.81
CA ILE A 146 -8.73 -2.89 -3.40
C ILE A 146 -8.81 -3.28 -1.93
N MET A 147 -8.58 -4.54 -1.62
CA MET A 147 -8.50 -5.05 -0.25
C MET A 147 -7.04 -5.19 0.13
N VAL A 148 -6.62 -4.59 1.25
CA VAL A 148 -5.25 -4.69 1.79
C VAL A 148 -5.33 -5.26 3.20
N THR A 149 -4.51 -6.25 3.51
CA THR A 149 -4.47 -6.90 4.83
C THR A 149 -3.01 -7.02 5.29
N SER A 150 -2.71 -6.60 6.52
CA SER A 150 -1.39 -6.83 7.12
C SER A 150 -1.16 -8.31 7.38
N LEU A 151 0.04 -8.80 7.04
CA LEU A 151 0.52 -10.13 7.40
C LEU A 151 1.06 -10.17 8.85
N HIS A 152 1.43 -9.01 9.39
CA HIS A 152 2.05 -8.82 10.69
C HIS A 152 1.37 -7.63 11.42
N PRO A 153 0.25 -7.88 12.13
CA PRO A 153 -0.37 -6.91 13.02
C PRO A 153 0.34 -6.80 14.37
#